data_AF-R7UUM1-F1
#
_entry.id   AF-R7UUM1-F1
#
_cell.length_a   1.000
_cell.length_b   1.000
_cell.length_c   1.000
_cell.angle_alpha   90.00
_cell.angle_beta   90.00
_cell.angle_gamma   90.00
#
_symmetry.space_group_name_H-M   'P 1'
#
loop_
_entity.id
_entity.type
_entity.pdbx_description
1 polymer ?
#
loop_
_entity_poly.entity_id
_entity_poly.type
_entity_poly.pdbx_seq_one_letter_code
_entity_poly.pdbx_strand_id
1 'polypeptide(L)'
;HNCINTRGSYTCDCDEGYELHPDGKSCIDINECLGERGTNYNVDCHNCINTRGSYTCDCDEGYELHPDRKSCIGHIWILFAECDVDNGGCQHRCNENDMDKWCSCDEGFQIASDDWRKCVDTDECLGKRGVNYNVDCHNCINTNGSYTCDCDEGYELHPDGKSCIGQSSVRLTYIELNINVYFYFCIYLF
;
A
#
# COMPACT_ATOMS: atom_id res chain seq x y z
N HIS A 1 -13.42 -19.91 -22.19
CA HIS A 1 -13.86 -20.47 -23.47
C HIS A 1 -14.77 -21.64 -23.18
N ASN A 2 -15.97 -21.64 -23.75
CA ASN A 2 -16.98 -22.66 -23.47
C ASN A 2 -17.63 -23.13 -24.78
N CYS A 3 -17.62 -24.44 -25.07
CA CYS A 3 -18.27 -25.01 -26.24
C CYS A 3 -19.42 -25.91 -25.85
N ILE A 4 -20.59 -25.66 -26.44
CA ILE A 4 -21.82 -26.42 -26.22
C ILE A 4 -22.13 -27.22 -27.48
N ASN A 5 -22.20 -28.54 -27.34
CA ASN A 5 -22.60 -29.41 -28.45
C ASN A 5 -24.07 -29.18 -28.82
N THR A 6 -24.34 -29.04 -30.12
CA THR A 6 -25.69 -28.89 -30.68
C THR A 6 -26.00 -30.07 -31.60
N ARG A 7 -27.26 -30.23 -32.04
CA ARG A 7 -27.64 -31.40 -32.85
C ARG A 7 -26.97 -31.35 -34.23
N GLY A 8 -25.89 -32.10 -34.39
CA GLY A 8 -25.09 -32.17 -35.63
C GLY A 8 -23.95 -31.15 -35.72
N SER A 9 -23.68 -30.39 -34.65
CA SER A 9 -22.61 -29.38 -34.60
C SER A 9 -22.20 -29.07 -33.14
N TYR A 10 -21.46 -27.98 -32.94
CA TYR A 10 -21.17 -27.36 -31.64
C TYR A 10 -21.10 -25.84 -31.80
N THR A 11 -21.31 -25.11 -30.72
CA THR A 11 -21.21 -23.64 -30.67
C THR A 11 -20.26 -23.27 -29.55
N CYS A 12 -19.23 -22.49 -29.85
CA CYS A 12 -18.24 -22.03 -28.88
C CYS A 12 -18.46 -20.55 -28.54
N ASP A 13 -18.20 -20.21 -27.30
CA ASP A 13 -18.27 -18.88 -26.73
C ASP A 13 -16.93 -18.53 -26.07
N CYS A 14 -16.53 -17.27 -26.21
CA CYS A 14 -15.23 -16.79 -25.76
C CYS A 14 -15.34 -16.07 -24.41
N ASP A 15 -14.24 -16.04 -23.67
CA ASP A 15 -14.20 -15.27 -22.42
C ASP A 15 -14.22 -13.77 -22.74
N GLU A 16 -14.52 -12.94 -21.73
CA GLU A 16 -14.46 -11.48 -21.87
C GLU A 16 -13.07 -11.04 -22.36
N GLY A 17 -13.04 -10.09 -23.31
CA GLY A 17 -11.81 -9.65 -23.98
C GLY A 17 -11.38 -10.51 -25.18
N TYR A 18 -12.17 -11.52 -25.56
CA TYR A 18 -11.88 -12.38 -26.70
C TYR A 18 -13.08 -12.50 -27.65
N GLU A 19 -12.79 -12.64 -28.94
CA GLU A 19 -13.79 -12.89 -29.98
C GLU A 19 -13.58 -14.24 -30.65
N LEU A 20 -14.68 -14.82 -31.15
CA LEU A 20 -14.64 -16.10 -31.84
C LEU A 20 -13.99 -15.93 -33.21
N HIS A 21 -12.88 -16.63 -33.41
CA HIS A 21 -12.17 -16.69 -34.67
C HIS A 21 -13.12 -17.21 -35.80
N PRO A 22 -12.93 -16.79 -37.06
CA PRO A 22 -13.74 -17.26 -38.19
C PRO A 22 -13.82 -18.79 -38.40
N ASP A 23 -12.94 -19.56 -37.76
CA ASP A 23 -12.99 -21.02 -37.76
C ASP A 23 -14.14 -21.60 -36.90
N GLY A 24 -14.76 -20.77 -36.04
CA GLY A 24 -15.81 -21.13 -35.11
C GLY A 24 -15.35 -21.98 -33.92
N LYS A 25 -14.04 -22.03 -33.65
CA LYS A 25 -13.43 -22.94 -32.65
C LYS A 25 -12.47 -22.24 -31.71
N SER A 26 -11.73 -21.27 -32.23
CA SER A 26 -10.65 -20.62 -31.50
C SER A 26 -11.11 -19.25 -31.03
N CYS A 27 -10.62 -18.81 -29.87
CA CYS A 27 -10.82 -17.45 -29.41
C CYS A 27 -9.56 -16.64 -29.70
N ILE A 28 -9.72 -15.49 -30.33
CA ILE A 28 -8.63 -14.53 -30.53
C ILE A 28 -8.88 -13.32 -29.63
N ASP A 29 -7.77 -12.76 -29.18
CA ASP A 29 -7.75 -11.56 -28.36
C ASP A 29 -8.39 -10.40 -29.12
N ILE A 30 -9.35 -9.71 -28.50
CA ILE A 30 -9.88 -8.48 -29.07
C ILE A 30 -8.82 -7.42 -28.88
N ASN A 31 -8.37 -6.79 -29.97
CA ASN A 31 -7.45 -5.66 -29.85
C ASN A 31 -8.23 -4.35 -29.66
N GLU A 32 -8.40 -3.92 -28.42
CA GLU A 32 -9.16 -2.71 -28.11
C GLU A 32 -8.52 -1.43 -28.68
N CYS A 33 -7.24 -1.47 -29.06
CA CYS A 33 -6.51 -0.32 -29.63
C CYS A 33 -6.72 -0.11 -31.14
N LEU A 34 -7.37 -1.03 -31.86
CA LEU A 34 -7.50 -0.97 -33.34
C LEU A 34 -8.87 -0.46 -33.85
N GLY A 35 -9.77 0.01 -32.99
CA GLY A 35 -11.15 0.36 -33.36
C GLY A 35 -11.40 1.82 -33.80
N GLU A 36 -12.19 2.02 -34.85
CA GLU A 36 -12.93 3.28 -35.10
C GLU A 36 -14.08 3.40 -34.08
N ARG A 37 -13.84 3.97 -32.89
CA ARG A 37 -14.83 4.00 -31.78
C ARG A 37 -15.43 2.60 -31.47
N GLY A 38 -14.60 1.56 -31.48
CA GLY A 38 -14.99 0.24 -30.97
C GLY A 38 -15.08 0.28 -29.44
N THR A 39 -16.30 0.32 -28.92
CA THR A 39 -16.68 -0.08 -27.54
C THR A 39 -15.64 0.17 -26.45
N ASN A 40 -15.64 1.40 -25.91
CA ASN A 40 -14.94 1.87 -24.71
C ASN A 40 -13.41 2.04 -24.80
N TYR A 41 -12.89 2.65 -25.85
CA TYR A 41 -11.75 3.54 -25.62
C TYR A 41 -12.22 4.63 -24.63
N ASN A 42 -11.56 4.76 -23.47
CA ASN A 42 -11.75 5.99 -22.71
C ASN A 42 -11.11 7.11 -23.53
N VAL A 43 -11.84 8.20 -23.77
CA VAL A 43 -11.35 9.41 -24.45
C VAL A 43 -10.01 9.87 -23.91
N ASP A 44 -9.79 9.61 -22.63
CA ASP A 44 -8.63 10.02 -21.88
C ASP A 44 -7.48 8.99 -21.92
N CYS A 45 -7.52 7.95 -22.76
CA CYS A 45 -6.40 7.03 -22.99
C CYS A 45 -5.46 7.58 -24.08
N HIS A 46 -4.26 8.04 -23.71
CA HIS A 46 -3.34 8.71 -24.66
C HIS A 46 -2.65 7.72 -25.61
N ASN A 47 -1.93 6.74 -25.05
CA ASN A 47 -1.27 5.67 -25.81
C ASN A 47 -1.83 4.31 -25.39
N CYS A 48 -2.69 3.71 -26.22
CA CYS A 48 -3.29 2.40 -25.92
C CYS A 48 -2.30 1.26 -26.13
N ILE A 49 -2.25 0.34 -25.16
CA ILE A 49 -1.44 -0.88 -25.19
C ILE A 49 -2.36 -2.08 -25.03
N ASN A 50 -2.48 -2.87 -26.10
CA ASN A 50 -3.26 -4.10 -26.08
C ASN A 50 -2.57 -5.19 -25.25
N THR A 51 -3.34 -5.90 -24.43
CA THR A 51 -2.85 -7.01 -23.59
C THR A 51 -3.76 -8.23 -23.77
N ARG A 52 -3.35 -9.40 -23.29
CA ARG A 52 -4.20 -10.58 -23.42
C ARG A 52 -5.46 -10.47 -22.54
N GLY A 53 -6.62 -10.40 -23.17
CA GLY A 53 -7.94 -10.31 -22.58
C GLY A 53 -8.31 -8.91 -22.09
N SER A 54 -7.51 -7.88 -22.39
CA SER A 54 -7.78 -6.49 -22.01
C SER A 54 -6.82 -5.51 -22.66
N TYR A 55 -6.85 -4.25 -22.23
CA TYR A 55 -5.86 -3.24 -22.60
C TYR A 55 -5.45 -2.40 -21.39
N THR A 56 -4.34 -1.68 -21.53
CA THR A 56 -3.89 -0.64 -20.60
C THR A 56 -3.52 0.62 -21.37
N CYS A 57 -3.45 1.75 -20.68
CA CYS A 57 -2.98 3.00 -21.26
C CYS A 57 -1.60 3.39 -20.74
N ASP A 58 -0.83 4.06 -21.59
CA ASP A 58 0.36 4.80 -21.24
C ASP A 58 0.09 6.30 -21.44
N CYS A 59 0.47 7.09 -20.43
CA CYS A 59 0.01 8.47 -20.29
C CYS A 59 1.12 9.46 -20.63
N ASP A 60 0.75 10.51 -21.36
CA ASP A 60 1.69 11.57 -21.72
C ASP A 60 2.12 12.40 -20.49
N GLU A 61 3.18 13.21 -20.66
CA GLU A 61 3.71 14.07 -19.60
C GLU A 61 2.64 14.97 -18.97
N GLY A 62 2.57 14.97 -17.64
CA GLY A 62 1.57 15.73 -16.87
C GLY A 62 0.24 15.00 -16.65
N TYR A 63 0.16 13.72 -17.03
CA TYR A 63 -0.96 12.82 -16.79
C TYR A 63 -0.48 11.52 -16.15
N GLU A 64 -1.39 10.86 -15.44
CA GLU A 64 -1.12 9.59 -14.78
C GLU A 64 -2.18 8.56 -15.10
N LEU A 65 -1.77 7.29 -15.07
CA LEU A 65 -2.68 6.17 -15.30
C LEU A 65 -3.66 6.08 -14.13
N HIS A 66 -4.94 6.25 -14.44
CA HIS A 66 -6.03 6.10 -13.51
C HIS A 66 -6.08 4.66 -12.94
N PRO A 67 -6.60 4.44 -11.71
CA PRO A 67 -6.65 3.09 -11.10
C PRO A 67 -7.38 2.02 -11.91
N ASP A 68 -8.30 2.41 -12.80
CA ASP A 68 -8.96 1.51 -13.75
C ASP A 68 -8.02 0.95 -14.82
N ARG A 69 -6.79 1.50 -14.94
CA ARG A 69 -5.74 1.22 -15.93
C ARG A 69 -6.14 1.49 -17.37
N LYS A 70 -7.26 2.18 -17.58
CA LYS A 70 -7.90 2.38 -18.88
C LYS A 70 -8.00 3.84 -19.29
N SER A 71 -7.52 4.74 -18.44
CA SER A 71 -7.72 6.18 -18.58
C SER A 71 -6.51 6.95 -18.04
N CYS A 72 -6.16 8.08 -18.64
CA CYS A 72 -5.14 8.99 -18.13
C CYS A 72 -5.81 10.21 -17.49
N ILE A 73 -5.45 10.52 -16.26
CA ILE A 73 -5.95 11.68 -15.54
C ILE A 73 -4.86 12.75 -15.46
N GLY A 74 -5.20 13.98 -15.85
CA GLY A 74 -4.26 15.09 -15.77
C GLY A 74 -3.94 15.43 -14.31
N HIS A 75 -2.72 15.89 -14.05
CA HIS A 75 -2.31 16.32 -12.70
C HIS A 75 -3.25 17.41 -12.13
N ILE A 76 -3.85 18.23 -13.00
CA ILE A 76 -4.84 19.23 -12.60
C ILE A 76 -6.13 18.57 -12.07
N TRP A 77 -6.57 17.45 -12.63
CA TRP A 77 -7.75 16.70 -12.20
C TRP A 77 -7.48 15.98 -10.88
N ILE A 78 -6.27 15.47 -10.66
CA ILE A 78 -5.84 14.85 -9.38
C ILE A 78 -5.91 15.86 -8.23
N LEU A 79 -5.63 17.14 -8.48
CA LEU A 79 -5.79 18.22 -7.50
C LEU A 79 -7.26 18.51 -7.16
N PHE A 80 -8.20 18.20 -8.05
CA PHE A 80 -9.65 18.34 -7.82
C PHE A 80 -10.33 17.07 -7.32
N ALA A 81 -9.65 15.92 -7.33
CA ALA A 81 -10.21 14.67 -6.78
C ALA A 81 -10.46 14.83 -5.28
N GLU A 82 -11.72 14.78 -4.86
CA GLU A 82 -12.13 14.87 -3.46
C GLU A 82 -11.55 13.72 -2.63
N CYS A 83 -11.31 13.92 -1.33
CA CYS A 83 -10.77 12.85 -0.47
C CYS A 83 -11.68 11.61 -0.40
N ASP A 84 -12.99 11.78 -0.62
CA ASP A 84 -13.96 10.67 -0.65
C ASP A 84 -13.82 9.76 -1.89
N VAL A 85 -13.07 10.18 -2.90
CA VAL A 85 -12.80 9.41 -4.12
C VAL A 85 -11.34 8.97 -4.13
N ASP A 86 -11.12 7.65 -4.06
CA ASP A 86 -9.78 7.03 -4.09
C ASP A 86 -8.78 7.66 -3.10
N ASN A 87 -9.26 8.09 -1.91
CA ASN A 87 -8.46 8.80 -0.91
C ASN A 87 -7.72 10.00 -1.52
N GLY A 88 -8.33 10.71 -2.47
CA GLY A 88 -7.70 11.81 -3.21
C GLY A 88 -6.40 11.43 -3.93
N GLY A 89 -6.15 10.14 -4.19
CA GLY A 89 -4.91 9.60 -4.72
C GLY A 89 -3.75 9.51 -3.71
N CYS A 90 -3.98 9.77 -2.42
CA CYS A 90 -2.97 9.65 -1.37
C CYS A 90 -2.74 8.18 -0.97
N GLN A 91 -1.48 7.79 -0.71
CA GLN A 91 -1.14 6.45 -0.24
C GLN A 91 -1.69 6.17 1.16
N HIS A 92 -1.56 7.12 2.09
CA HIS A 92 -2.04 6.97 3.48
C HIS A 92 -3.28 7.81 3.75
N ARG A 93 -3.15 9.12 3.97
CA ARG A 93 -4.28 9.98 4.34
C ARG A 93 -4.40 11.20 3.45
N CYS A 94 -5.59 11.41 2.90
CA CYS A 94 -6.00 12.66 2.28
C CYS A 94 -6.58 13.62 3.31
N ASN A 95 -6.18 14.89 3.22
CA ASN A 95 -6.76 15.98 4.00
C ASN A 95 -7.19 17.08 3.04
N GLU A 96 -8.31 17.72 3.35
CA GLU A 96 -8.84 18.83 2.56
C GLU A 96 -9.41 19.92 3.48
N ASN A 97 -9.35 21.16 3.02
CA ASN A 97 -10.06 22.31 3.57
C ASN A 97 -10.54 23.21 2.41
N ASP A 98 -11.21 24.31 2.72
CA ASP A 98 -11.80 25.23 1.71
C ASP A 98 -10.76 25.83 0.72
N MET A 99 -9.47 25.72 1.00
CA MET A 99 -8.39 26.33 0.20
C MET A 99 -7.44 25.32 -0.45
N ASP A 100 -7.27 24.14 0.15
CA ASP A 100 -6.21 23.22 -0.25
C ASP A 100 -6.50 21.77 0.13
N LYS A 101 -5.87 20.85 -0.61
CA LYS A 101 -5.90 19.41 -0.42
C LYS A 101 -4.47 18.90 -0.39
N TRP A 102 -4.13 18.08 0.60
CA TRP A 102 -2.78 17.53 0.74
C TRP A 102 -2.78 16.12 1.32
N CYS A 103 -1.77 15.35 0.92
CA CYS A 103 -1.52 14.04 1.50
C CYS A 103 -0.69 14.14 2.78
N SER A 104 -0.97 13.27 3.73
CA SER A 104 -0.18 13.08 4.95
C SER A 104 0.09 11.60 5.18
N CYS A 105 1.20 11.30 5.85
CA CYS A 105 1.62 9.95 6.12
C CYS A 105 1.30 9.53 7.56
N ASP A 106 1.08 8.23 7.75
CA ASP A 106 1.02 7.58 9.05
C ASP A 106 2.35 7.76 9.83
N GLU A 107 2.31 7.55 11.15
CA GLU A 107 3.50 7.65 12.00
C GLU A 107 4.59 6.68 11.52
N GLY A 108 5.85 7.12 11.56
CA GLY A 108 6.99 6.36 11.00
C GLY A 108 7.18 6.53 9.49
N PHE A 109 6.34 7.31 8.80
CA PHE A 109 6.47 7.57 7.37
C PHE A 109 6.56 9.06 7.06
N GLN A 110 7.22 9.39 5.96
CA GLN A 110 7.31 10.74 5.41
C GLN A 110 6.92 10.76 3.93
N ILE A 111 6.52 11.94 3.43
CA ILE A 111 6.16 12.10 2.03
C ILE A 111 7.39 11.87 1.15
N ALA A 112 7.23 11.09 0.07
CA ALA A 112 8.30 10.82 -0.87
C ALA A 112 8.74 12.12 -1.58
N SER A 113 10.03 12.27 -1.83
CA SER A 113 10.59 13.49 -2.44
C SER A 113 10.20 13.67 -3.91
N ASP A 114 9.83 12.58 -4.57
CA ASP A 114 9.51 12.48 -6.00
C ASP A 114 8.01 12.37 -6.26
N ASP A 115 7.20 11.99 -5.26
CA ASP A 115 5.75 11.87 -5.38
C ASP A 115 5.06 12.26 -4.08
N TRP A 116 4.41 13.42 -4.10
CA TRP A 116 3.77 14.02 -2.93
C TRP A 116 2.57 13.22 -2.38
N ARG A 117 2.15 12.16 -3.08
CA ARG A 117 1.08 11.26 -2.62
C ARG A 117 1.61 9.99 -1.96
N LYS A 118 2.88 9.67 -2.17
CA LYS A 118 3.50 8.46 -1.62
C LYS A 118 4.13 8.73 -0.27
N CYS A 119 4.10 7.70 0.56
CA CYS A 119 4.68 7.68 1.89
C CYS A 119 5.78 6.63 1.91
N VAL A 120 6.99 7.08 2.23
CA VAL A 120 8.16 6.23 2.40
C VAL A 120 8.49 6.09 3.87
N ASP A 121 8.96 4.91 4.22
CA ASP A 121 9.41 4.59 5.57
C ASP A 121 10.50 5.57 6.03
N THR A 122 10.37 6.03 7.26
CA THR A 122 11.34 6.94 7.88
C THR A 122 12.39 6.10 8.57
N ASP A 123 13.56 5.93 7.96
CA ASP A 123 14.63 5.15 8.58
C ASP A 123 15.18 5.87 9.83
N GLU A 124 14.72 5.44 11.01
CA GLU A 124 15.12 6.05 12.28
C GLU A 124 16.59 5.76 12.64
N CYS A 125 17.27 4.87 11.90
CA CYS A 125 18.67 4.51 12.10
C CYS A 125 19.67 5.42 11.35
N LEU A 126 19.24 6.28 10.40
CA LEU A 126 20.14 7.10 9.55
C LEU A 126 20.61 8.44 10.18
N GLY A 127 20.26 8.75 11.44
CA GLY A 127 20.66 9.99 12.14
C GLY A 127 22.13 10.08 12.60
N LYS A 128 22.68 11.29 12.82
CA LYS A 128 24.05 11.51 13.35
C LYS A 128 24.15 11.01 14.80
N ARG A 129 24.61 9.76 14.99
CA ARG A 129 24.58 8.98 16.25
C ARG A 129 23.13 8.81 16.73
N GLY A 130 22.75 7.65 17.26
CA GLY A 130 21.41 7.34 17.81
C GLY A 130 20.97 8.17 19.03
N VAL A 131 21.39 9.43 19.12
CA VAL A 131 21.13 10.38 20.22
C VAL A 131 19.76 11.05 20.15
N ASN A 132 18.85 10.62 19.27
CA ASN A 132 17.51 11.20 19.24
C ASN A 132 16.34 10.23 19.25
N TYR A 133 16.53 8.94 19.57
CA TYR A 133 15.35 8.12 19.89
C TYR A 133 15.51 7.03 20.93
N ASN A 134 16.71 6.51 21.21
CA ASN A 134 16.94 5.84 22.49
C ASN A 134 18.43 5.63 22.74
N VAL A 135 18.98 6.24 23.81
CA VAL A 135 20.36 5.95 24.23
C VAL A 135 20.54 4.48 24.62
N ASP A 136 19.45 3.82 24.99
CA ASP A 136 19.43 2.43 25.42
C ASP A 136 19.29 1.46 24.22
N CYS A 137 19.29 1.92 22.96
CA CYS A 137 19.31 1.05 21.78
C CYS A 137 20.75 0.78 21.33
N HIS A 138 21.19 -0.48 21.36
CA HIS A 138 22.56 -0.84 21.00
C HIS A 138 22.74 -0.97 19.49
N ASN A 139 21.97 -1.85 18.85
CA ASN A 139 21.98 -2.06 17.41
C ASN A 139 20.59 -1.76 16.83
N CYS A 140 20.44 -0.62 16.14
CA CYS A 140 19.19 -0.21 15.53
C CYS A 140 18.89 -1.03 14.26
N ILE A 141 17.66 -1.52 14.13
CA ILE A 141 17.14 -2.23 12.97
C ILE A 141 15.90 -1.50 12.47
N ASN A 142 16.01 -0.88 11.30
CA ASN A 142 14.88 -0.22 10.67
C ASN A 142 13.83 -1.23 10.20
N THR A 143 12.55 -0.91 10.38
CA THR A 143 11.41 -1.74 10.01
C THR A 143 10.33 -0.89 9.35
N ASN A 144 9.44 -1.47 8.56
CA ASN A 144 8.43 -0.64 7.89
C ASN A 144 7.45 0.00 8.89
N GLY A 145 7.52 1.33 9.02
CA GLY A 145 6.73 2.17 9.92
C GLY A 145 7.30 2.32 11.33
N SER A 146 8.47 1.75 11.62
CA SER A 146 9.12 1.88 12.93
C SER A 146 10.55 1.35 12.92
N TYR A 147 11.13 1.16 14.09
CA TYR A 147 12.38 0.42 14.23
C TYR A 147 12.35 -0.45 15.48
N THR A 148 13.24 -1.43 15.52
CA THR A 148 13.52 -2.22 16.71
C THR A 148 15.01 -2.21 17.04
N CYS A 149 15.37 -2.72 18.22
CA CYS A 149 16.74 -2.79 18.69
C CYS A 149 17.14 -4.23 18.93
N ASP A 150 18.35 -4.56 18.50
CA ASP A 150 19.05 -5.77 18.91
C ASP A 150 20.05 -5.43 20.01
N CYS A 151 20.09 -6.26 21.05
CA CYS A 151 20.77 -5.98 22.29
C CYS A 151 22.06 -6.77 22.41
N ASP A 152 23.10 -6.12 22.91
CA ASP A 152 24.38 -6.80 23.15
C ASP A 152 24.26 -7.81 24.31
N GLU A 153 25.27 -8.68 24.43
CA GLU A 153 25.32 -9.74 25.45
C GLU A 153 25.13 -9.17 26.88
N GLY A 154 24.21 -9.78 27.65
CA GLY A 154 23.88 -9.37 29.02
C GLY A 154 22.74 -8.34 29.14
N TYR A 155 22.15 -7.94 28.01
CA TYR A 155 20.99 -7.05 27.94
C TYR A 155 19.79 -7.77 27.31
N GLU A 156 18.58 -7.35 27.68
CA GLU A 156 17.32 -7.86 27.14
C GLU A 156 16.52 -6.73 26.50
N LEU A 157 15.83 -7.03 25.40
CA LEU A 157 14.94 -6.09 24.74
C LEU A 157 13.74 -5.81 25.64
N HIS A 158 13.56 -4.55 26.01
CA HIS A 158 12.42 -4.08 26.78
C HIS A 158 11.12 -4.28 25.97
N PRO A 159 9.94 -4.46 26.61
CA PRO A 159 8.68 -4.66 25.91
C PRO A 159 8.25 -3.52 24.97
N ASP A 160 8.89 -2.35 25.03
CA ASP A 160 8.70 -1.29 24.03
C ASP A 160 9.33 -1.60 22.66
N GLY A 161 10.15 -2.66 22.58
CA GLY A 161 10.87 -3.07 21.37
C GLY A 161 11.99 -2.13 20.94
N LYS A 162 12.32 -1.13 21.76
CA LYS A 162 13.17 0.03 21.43
C LYS A 162 14.26 0.31 22.46
N SER A 163 14.25 -0.36 23.61
CA SER A 163 15.25 -0.19 24.68
C SER A 163 15.92 -1.52 25.01
N CYS A 164 17.24 -1.53 25.18
CA CYS A 164 17.99 -2.65 25.74
C CYS A 164 18.26 -2.38 27.22
N ILE A 165 17.72 -3.23 28.09
CA ILE A 165 17.86 -3.09 29.53
C ILE A 165 18.72 -4.21 30.11
N GLY A 166 19.60 -3.88 31.04
CA GLY A 166 20.42 -4.89 31.72
C GLY A 166 19.56 -5.85 32.53
N GLN A 167 19.95 -7.12 32.61
CA GLN A 167 19.22 -8.16 33.36
C GLN A 167 19.04 -7.86 34.87
N SER A 168 19.86 -6.97 35.45
CA SER A 168 19.70 -6.50 36.84
C SER A 168 18.49 -5.58 37.02
N SER A 169 18.13 -4.79 36.00
CA SER A 169 16.97 -3.89 35.99
C SER A 169 15.65 -4.65 35.78
N VAL A 170 15.67 -5.73 34.99
CA VAL A 170 14.51 -6.61 34.75
C VAL A 170 14.05 -7.31 36.02
N ARG A 171 14.98 -7.72 36.90
CA ARG A 171 14.63 -8.35 38.19
C ARG A 171 13.92 -7.38 39.15
N LEU A 172 14.25 -6.09 39.12
CA LEU A 172 13.62 -5.09 39.99
C LEU A 172 12.19 -4.76 39.53
N THR A 173 11.95 -4.65 38.22
CA THR A 173 10.60 -4.41 37.68
C THR A 173 9.66 -5.60 37.87
N TYR A 174 10.17 -6.83 37.74
CA TYR A 174 9.40 -8.05 38.06
C TYR A 174 9.02 -8.10 39.55
N ILE A 175 9.88 -7.63 40.45
CA ILE A 175 9.58 -7.55 41.88
C ILE A 175 8.51 -6.48 42.14
N GLU A 176 8.54 -5.31 41.50
CA GLU A 176 7.49 -4.28 41.70
C GLU A 176 6.11 -4.69 41.14
N LEU A 177 6.07 -5.41 40.01
CA LEU A 177 4.82 -5.99 39.49
C LEU A 177 4.29 -7.11 40.39
N ASN A 178 5.17 -7.93 41.00
CA ASN A 178 4.75 -8.96 41.94
C ASN A 178 4.38 -8.41 43.33
N ILE A 179 4.94 -7.28 43.78
CA ILE A 179 4.50 -6.60 45.01
C ILE A 179 3.06 -6.10 44.88
N ASN A 180 2.64 -5.66 43.69
CA ASN A 180 1.26 -5.22 43.44
C ASN A 180 0.24 -6.38 43.37
N VAL A 181 0.66 -7.61 43.04
CA VAL A 181 -0.24 -8.78 43.07
C VAL A 181 -0.47 -9.27 44.51
N TYR A 182 0.54 -9.17 45.39
CA TYR A 182 0.37 -9.53 46.81
C TYR A 182 -0.43 -8.50 47.62
N PHE A 183 -0.43 -7.22 47.23
CA PHE A 183 -1.25 -6.21 47.90
C PHE A 183 -2.74 -6.29 47.56
N TYR A 184 -3.10 -6.75 46.35
CA TYR A 184 -4.50 -6.88 45.94
C TYR A 184 -5.23 -8.07 46.58
N PHE A 185 -4.50 -9.08 47.08
CA PHE A 185 -5.08 -10.25 47.75
C PHE A 185 -5.23 -10.10 49.28
N CYS A 186 -4.70 -9.04 49.89
CA CYS A 186 -4.78 -8.81 51.34
C CYS A 186 -5.95 -7.91 51.80
N ILE A 187 -6.81 -7.42 50.90
CA ILE A 187 -7.93 -6.52 51.26
C ILE A 187 -9.29 -7.26 51.35
N TYR A 188 -9.36 -8.55 50.96
CA TYR A 188 -10.64 -9.32 50.94
C TYR A 188 -10.71 -10.50 51.91
N LEU A 189 -9.79 -10.60 52.87
CA LEU A 189 -9.84 -11.61 53.92
C LEU A 189 -9.51 -10.98 55.28
N PHE A 190 -10.39 -10.10 55.78
CA PHE A 190 -10.69 -9.90 57.21
C PHE A 190 -12.01 -9.14 57.36
#